data_AF-A0A1V4MFG0-F1
#
_entry.id   AF-A0A1V4MFG0-F1
#
_cell.length_a   1.000
_cell.length_b   1.000
_cell.length_c   1.000
_cell.angle_alpha   90.00
_cell.angle_beta   90.00
_cell.angle_gamma   90.00
#
_symmetry.space_group_name_H-M   'P 1'
#
loop_
_entity.id
_entity.type
_entity.pdbx_description
1 polymer ?
#
loop_
_entity_poly.entity_id
_entity_poly.type
_entity_poly.pdbx_seq_one_letter_code
_entity_poly.pdbx_strand_id
1 'polypeptide(L)'
;MAATANKPNKSPFRPGELRVIRTIKGWGKKIILPGFRGMALFDVVEFFFQGIRKSSLLSRANSLSFTFTLALFPGILFFFTLIPYIPLEGLQASIMGAFAKLLPAQVFSFVEDTIAGIVRKQNGGLLSLGFVMAFYFANNGMIGIMKAFNRSAHTMETRSWWQMHLMSLALQLILVIIILMAAALLIVAPPAFNYLLEQGIITNNITLMLMRLAKWTVICLLIFLSLSFIYYLAPAGKRVFRFFSPGSIMATFLALVFIILFNIYIENFSQYNKLYGSIGTIIILMLFININAIALLIGFELNASIYDAHRSKRKKDERD
;
A
#
# COMPACT_ATOMS: atom_id res chain seq x y z
N MET A 1 -62.97 -19.27 2.06
CA MET A 1 -62.46 -17.99 1.48
C MET A 1 -62.33 -16.97 2.60
N ALA A 2 -61.13 -16.75 3.13
CA ALA A 2 -60.84 -15.64 4.03
C ALA A 2 -59.47 -15.09 3.65
N ALA A 3 -59.45 -13.88 3.08
CA ALA A 3 -58.25 -13.19 2.65
C ALA A 3 -57.55 -12.58 3.87
N THR A 4 -56.36 -13.07 4.19
CA THR A 4 -55.47 -12.46 5.19
C THR A 4 -54.77 -11.25 4.57
N ALA A 5 -55.15 -10.05 5.02
CA ALA A 5 -54.55 -8.79 4.62
C ALA A 5 -53.09 -8.71 5.12
N ASN A 6 -52.16 -8.61 4.17
CA ASN A 6 -50.73 -8.40 4.41
C ASN A 6 -50.49 -6.98 4.94
N LYS A 7 -50.09 -6.84 6.21
CA LYS A 7 -49.74 -5.54 6.81
C LYS A 7 -48.41 -5.04 6.22
N PRO A 8 -48.27 -3.74 5.91
CA PRO A 8 -47.02 -3.20 5.38
C PRO A 8 -45.90 -3.30 6.42
N ASN A 9 -44.77 -3.88 5.99
CA ASN A 9 -43.52 -4.02 6.73
C ASN A 9 -43.04 -2.64 7.22
N LYS A 10 -43.19 -2.35 8.52
CA LYS A 10 -42.74 -1.08 9.12
C LYS A 10 -41.22 -1.10 9.26
N SER A 11 -40.55 -0.06 8.75
CA SER A 11 -39.10 0.08 8.84
C SER A 11 -38.62 0.00 10.31
N PRO A 12 -37.49 -0.67 10.60
CA PRO A 12 -37.03 -0.92 11.97
C PRO A 12 -36.46 0.31 12.71
N PHE A 13 -36.50 1.50 12.10
CA PHE A 13 -35.86 2.72 12.61
C PHE A 13 -36.85 3.65 13.32
N ARG A 14 -36.39 4.30 14.40
CA ARG A 14 -37.22 5.22 15.19
C ARG A 14 -37.50 6.52 14.39
N PRO A 15 -38.65 7.21 14.60
CA PRO A 15 -39.02 8.41 13.85
C PRO A 15 -37.97 9.55 13.87
N GLY A 16 -37.24 9.70 14.98
CA GLY A 16 -36.14 10.67 15.11
C GLY A 16 -34.90 10.30 14.28
N GLU A 17 -34.56 9.01 14.19
CA GLU A 17 -33.44 8.49 13.38
C GLU A 17 -33.72 8.71 11.88
N LEU A 18 -34.97 8.51 11.46
CA LEU A 18 -35.41 8.78 10.09
C LEU A 18 -35.24 10.26 9.70
N ARG A 19 -35.41 11.20 10.64
CA ARG A 19 -35.21 12.64 10.41
C ARG A 19 -33.73 12.98 10.24
N VAL A 20 -32.87 12.47 11.12
CA VAL A 20 -31.41 12.67 11.05
C VAL A 20 -30.83 12.07 9.78
N ILE A 21 -31.23 10.84 9.41
CA ILE A 21 -30.82 10.18 8.17
C ILE A 21 -31.26 11.00 6.94
N ARG A 22 -32.45 11.61 6.97
CA ARG A 22 -32.98 12.43 5.87
C ARG A 22 -32.23 13.76 5.74
N THR A 23 -31.84 14.39 6.85
CA THR A 23 -31.05 15.63 6.86
C THR A 23 -29.61 15.40 6.37
N ILE A 24 -28.97 14.31 6.82
CA ILE A 24 -27.64 13.89 6.34
C ILE A 24 -27.69 13.56 4.84
N LYS A 25 -28.74 12.88 4.36
CA LYS A 25 -29.00 12.67 2.92
C LYS A 25 -29.11 13.98 2.15
N GLY A 26 -29.77 14.99 2.70
CA GLY A 26 -29.98 16.29 2.06
C GLY A 26 -28.69 17.09 1.88
N TRP A 27 -27.80 17.07 2.88
CA TRP A 27 -26.50 17.74 2.82
C TRP A 27 -25.50 17.01 1.91
N GLY A 28 -25.39 15.68 2.03
CA GLY A 28 -24.48 14.88 1.22
C GLY A 28 -24.81 14.88 -0.27
N LYS A 29 -26.07 15.16 -0.66
CA LYS A 29 -26.49 15.35 -2.05
C LYS A 29 -26.04 16.67 -2.69
N LYS A 30 -25.64 17.66 -1.88
CA LYS A 30 -25.22 18.99 -2.37
C LYS A 30 -23.69 19.13 -2.47
N ILE A 31 -22.92 18.27 -1.81
CA ILE A 31 -21.46 18.34 -1.80
C ILE A 31 -20.91 17.53 -2.97
N ILE A 32 -20.30 18.23 -3.94
CA ILE A 32 -19.57 17.64 -5.05
C ILE A 32 -18.08 17.96 -4.83
N LEU A 33 -17.29 16.93 -4.57
CA LEU A 33 -15.85 17.08 -4.37
C LEU A 33 -15.09 17.09 -5.71
N PRO A 34 -13.97 17.82 -5.82
CA PRO A 34 -13.12 17.77 -7.01
C PRO A 34 -12.63 16.34 -7.25
N GLY A 35 -12.79 15.85 -8.47
CA GLY A 35 -12.44 14.47 -8.87
C GLY A 35 -13.60 13.47 -8.85
N PHE A 36 -14.77 13.81 -8.28
CA PHE A 36 -15.93 12.92 -8.19
C PHE A 36 -16.79 12.89 -9.48
N ARG A 37 -16.31 13.46 -10.59
CA ARG A 37 -17.00 13.52 -11.88
C ARG A 37 -18.43 14.10 -11.80
N GLY A 38 -18.64 15.08 -10.91
CA GLY A 38 -19.97 15.68 -10.72
C GLY A 38 -20.97 14.81 -9.93
N MET A 39 -20.52 13.71 -9.33
CA MET A 39 -21.33 12.91 -8.41
C MET A 39 -21.37 13.54 -7.02
N ALA A 40 -22.53 13.44 -6.37
CA ALA A 40 -22.69 13.86 -4.99
C ALA A 40 -21.95 12.89 -4.05
N LEU A 41 -21.38 13.43 -2.97
CA LEU A 41 -20.66 12.65 -1.96
C LEU A 41 -21.52 11.51 -1.39
N PHE A 42 -22.82 11.76 -1.17
CA PHE A 42 -23.73 10.74 -0.67
C PHE A 42 -23.81 9.52 -1.58
N ASP A 43 -23.98 9.72 -2.90
CA ASP A 43 -24.09 8.63 -3.85
C ASP A 43 -22.78 7.82 -3.88
N VAL A 44 -21.63 8.49 -3.88
CA VAL A 44 -20.32 7.83 -3.86
C VAL A 44 -20.13 7.00 -2.58
N VAL A 45 -20.51 7.55 -1.42
CA VAL A 45 -20.42 6.83 -0.14
C VAL A 45 -21.35 5.62 -0.11
N GLU A 46 -22.56 5.73 -0.65
CA GLU A 46 -23.50 4.61 -0.75
C GLU A 46 -22.94 3.49 -1.64
N PHE A 47 -22.44 3.82 -2.83
CA PHE A 47 -21.78 2.86 -3.73
C PHE A 47 -20.53 2.26 -3.08
N PHE A 48 -19.76 3.03 -2.33
CA PHE A 48 -18.56 2.59 -1.62
C PHE A 48 -18.85 1.57 -0.52
N PHE A 49 -19.84 1.82 0.34
CA PHE A 49 -20.22 0.84 1.36
C PHE A 49 -20.84 -0.42 0.75
N GLN A 50 -21.60 -0.29 -0.35
CA GLN A 50 -22.08 -1.45 -1.09
C GLN A 50 -20.92 -2.24 -1.71
N GLY A 51 -19.93 -1.55 -2.28
CA GLY A 51 -18.71 -2.10 -2.83
C GLY A 51 -17.90 -2.85 -1.78
N ILE A 52 -17.65 -2.26 -0.61
CA ILE A 52 -16.95 -2.93 0.51
C ILE A 52 -17.72 -4.16 1.01
N ARG A 53 -19.06 -4.11 1.08
CA ARG A 53 -19.85 -5.28 1.55
C ARG A 53 -19.87 -6.42 0.54
N LYS A 54 -19.88 -6.12 -0.76
CA LYS A 54 -19.89 -7.11 -1.84
C LYS A 54 -18.49 -7.62 -2.16
N SER A 55 -17.48 -6.77 -2.01
CA SER A 55 -16.09 -7.14 -2.19
C SER A 55 -15.62 -7.88 -0.95
N SER A 56 -15.06 -9.07 -1.12
CA SER A 56 -14.36 -9.77 -0.05
C SER A 56 -13.01 -9.08 0.26
N LEU A 57 -13.02 -7.77 0.51
CA LEU A 57 -11.85 -6.89 0.60
C LEU A 57 -10.82 -7.44 1.58
N LEU A 58 -11.29 -7.84 2.77
CA LEU A 58 -10.43 -8.38 3.82
C LEU A 58 -9.78 -9.71 3.39
N SER A 59 -10.54 -10.59 2.74
CA SER A 59 -10.00 -11.85 2.19
C SER A 59 -8.93 -11.59 1.14
N ARG A 60 -9.16 -10.62 0.24
CA ARG A 60 -8.17 -10.21 -0.78
C ARG A 60 -6.92 -9.62 -0.13
N ALA A 61 -7.07 -8.76 0.88
CA ALA A 61 -5.95 -8.20 1.63
C ALA A 61 -5.13 -9.28 2.35
N ASN A 62 -5.80 -10.29 2.93
CA ASN A 62 -5.15 -11.44 3.56
C ASN A 62 -4.36 -12.26 2.54
N SER A 63 -4.93 -12.55 1.37
CA SER A 63 -4.22 -13.25 0.30
C SER A 63 -3.00 -12.47 -0.20
N LEU A 64 -3.15 -11.15 -0.42
CA LEU A 64 -2.04 -10.30 -0.84
C LEU A 64 -0.92 -10.28 0.21
N SER A 65 -1.27 -10.10 1.49
CA SER A 65 -0.30 -10.10 2.58
C SER A 65 0.46 -11.42 2.68
N PHE A 66 -0.23 -12.55 2.54
CA PHE A 66 0.41 -13.86 2.51
C PHE A 66 1.40 -13.98 1.35
N THR A 67 0.99 -13.62 0.13
CA THR A 67 1.87 -13.70 -1.05
C THR A 67 3.08 -12.77 -0.94
N PHE A 68 2.90 -11.53 -0.47
CA PHE A 68 4.01 -10.61 -0.28
C PHE A 68 4.95 -11.04 0.85
N THR A 69 4.42 -11.59 1.94
CA THR A 69 5.23 -12.15 3.03
C THR A 69 6.10 -13.31 2.53
N LEU A 70 5.53 -14.21 1.72
CA LEU A 70 6.30 -15.28 1.07
C LEU A 70 7.35 -14.75 0.10
N ALA A 71 7.10 -13.63 -0.58
CA ALA A 71 8.07 -12.99 -1.48
C ALA A 71 9.29 -12.42 -0.74
N LEU A 72 9.16 -12.08 0.55
CA LEU A 72 10.25 -11.51 1.33
C LEU A 72 11.39 -12.50 1.54
N PHE A 73 11.12 -13.79 1.78
CA PHE A 73 12.18 -14.77 2.02
C PHE A 73 13.17 -14.90 0.85
N PRO A 74 12.73 -15.22 -0.39
CA PRO A 74 13.63 -15.24 -1.53
C PRO A 74 14.13 -13.83 -1.90
N GLY A 75 13.36 -12.77 -1.63
CA GLY A 75 13.79 -11.39 -1.82
C GLY A 75 15.00 -11.03 -0.96
N ILE A 76 14.97 -11.33 0.34
CA ILE A 76 16.08 -11.11 1.27
C ILE A 76 17.30 -11.93 0.83
N LEU A 77 17.11 -13.20 0.43
CA LEU A 77 18.20 -14.03 -0.09
C LEU A 77 18.83 -13.42 -1.34
N PHE A 78 18.02 -12.96 -2.29
CA PHE A 78 18.49 -12.26 -3.49
C PHE A 78 19.28 -10.99 -3.13
N PHE A 79 18.77 -10.17 -2.22
CA PHE A 79 19.47 -8.95 -1.78
C PHE A 79 20.82 -9.28 -1.13
N PHE A 80 20.90 -10.30 -0.27
CA PHE A 80 22.16 -10.66 0.38
C PHE A 80 23.18 -11.26 -0.57
N THR A 81 22.74 -12.10 -1.50
CA THR A 81 23.61 -12.70 -2.52
C THR A 81 24.09 -11.68 -3.56
N LEU A 82 23.43 -10.51 -3.68
CA LEU A 82 23.88 -9.41 -4.53
C LEU A 82 25.05 -8.62 -3.92
N ILE A 83 25.14 -8.55 -2.58
CA ILE A 83 26.16 -7.74 -1.88
C ILE A 83 27.61 -8.08 -2.31
N PRO A 84 28.06 -9.35 -2.40
CA PRO A 84 29.42 -9.68 -2.82
C PRO A 84 29.77 -9.26 -4.26
N TYR A 85 28.78 -8.87 -5.07
CA TYR A 85 28.98 -8.38 -6.43
C TYR A 85 29.14 -6.86 -6.51
N ILE A 86 28.89 -6.13 -5.43
CA ILE A 86 29.01 -4.68 -5.39
C ILE A 86 30.44 -4.32 -4.93
N PRO A 87 31.27 -3.68 -5.78
CA PRO A 87 32.65 -3.35 -5.45
C PRO A 87 32.73 -2.10 -4.56
N LEU A 88 32.17 -2.18 -3.35
CA LEU A 88 32.22 -1.13 -2.33
C LEU A 88 33.03 -1.62 -1.13
N GLU A 89 34.20 -0.99 -0.90
CA GLU A 89 35.04 -1.29 0.25
C GLU A 89 34.29 -1.04 1.56
N GLY A 90 34.40 -1.98 2.50
CA GLY A 90 33.75 -1.87 3.82
C GLY A 90 32.23 -2.08 3.83
N LEU A 91 31.57 -2.31 2.69
CA LEU A 91 30.11 -2.56 2.65
C LEU A 91 29.74 -3.81 3.45
N GLN A 92 30.47 -4.91 3.24
CA GLN A 92 30.23 -6.17 3.96
C GLN A 92 30.41 -5.99 5.48
N ALA A 93 31.48 -5.31 5.91
CA ALA A 93 31.75 -5.04 7.32
C ALA A 93 30.68 -4.13 7.94
N SER A 94 30.21 -3.12 7.19
CA SER A 94 29.13 -2.23 7.63
C SER A 94 27.81 -2.97 7.82
N ILE A 95 27.48 -3.88 6.90
CA ILE A 95 26.27 -4.71 6.97
C ILE A 95 26.36 -5.69 8.15
N MET A 96 27.49 -6.38 8.32
CA MET A 96 27.71 -7.26 9.47
C MET A 96 27.65 -6.48 10.80
N GLY A 97 28.25 -5.28 10.84
CA GLY A 97 28.18 -4.40 11.99
C GLY A 97 26.76 -3.90 12.30
N ALA A 98 25.93 -3.69 11.27
CA ALA A 98 24.52 -3.37 11.46
C ALA A 98 23.74 -4.56 12.05
N PHE A 99 23.96 -5.78 11.55
CA PHE A 99 23.33 -6.98 12.11
C PHE A 99 23.74 -7.23 13.55
N ALA A 100 25.02 -7.05 13.90
CA ALA A 100 25.51 -7.19 15.26
C ALA A 100 24.86 -6.19 16.25
N LYS A 101 24.45 -5.01 15.76
CA LYS A 101 23.73 -3.99 16.55
C LYS A 101 22.22 -4.24 16.64
N LEU A 102 21.63 -4.85 15.61
CA LEU A 102 20.18 -5.07 15.50
C LEU A 102 19.72 -6.40 16.13
N LEU A 103 20.59 -7.40 16.17
CA LEU A 103 20.27 -8.73 16.70
C LEU A 103 20.82 -8.90 18.12
N PRO A 104 20.09 -9.57 19.03
CA PRO A 104 20.65 -10.01 20.30
C PRO A 104 21.89 -10.88 20.07
N ALA A 105 22.89 -10.77 20.96
CA ALA A 105 24.18 -11.46 20.80
C ALA A 105 24.05 -12.97 20.55
N GLN A 106 23.16 -13.66 21.25
CA GLN A 106 22.94 -15.10 21.05
C GLN A 106 22.32 -15.45 19.69
N VAL A 107 21.50 -14.56 19.13
CA VAL A 107 20.90 -14.76 17.80
C VAL A 107 21.95 -14.47 16.73
N PHE A 108 22.72 -13.40 16.88
CA PHE A 108 23.78 -13.03 15.95
C PHE A 108 24.82 -14.14 15.83
N SER A 109 25.33 -14.70 16.94
CA SER A 109 26.30 -15.81 16.91
C SER A 109 25.77 -17.07 16.23
N PHE A 110 24.44 -17.28 16.21
CA PHE A 110 23.83 -18.42 15.54
C PHE A 110 23.72 -18.23 14.01
N VAL A 111 23.53 -17.00 13.55
CA VAL A 111 23.33 -16.70 12.12
C VAL A 111 24.54 -16.08 11.44
N GLU A 112 25.57 -15.65 12.20
CA GLU A 112 26.75 -14.94 11.69
C GLU A 112 27.44 -15.71 10.58
N ASP A 113 27.73 -17.00 10.78
CA ASP A 113 28.40 -17.83 9.76
C ASP A 113 27.56 -17.99 8.50
N THR A 114 26.23 -18.06 8.65
CA THR A 114 25.31 -18.15 7.50
C THR A 114 25.29 -16.83 6.73
N ILE A 115 25.14 -15.71 7.42
CA ILE A 115 25.14 -14.37 6.79
C ILE A 115 26.50 -14.08 6.16
N ALA A 116 27.59 -14.33 6.88
CA ALA A 116 28.95 -14.16 6.37
C ALA A 116 29.22 -15.06 5.16
N GLY A 117 28.74 -16.31 5.17
CA GLY A 117 28.85 -17.22 4.04
C GLY A 117 28.16 -16.71 2.78
N ILE A 118 26.99 -16.08 2.93
CA ILE A 118 26.23 -15.48 1.82
C ILE A 118 26.83 -14.15 1.35
N VAL A 119 27.31 -13.32 2.28
CA VAL A 119 27.75 -11.93 2.01
C VAL A 119 29.22 -11.86 1.59
N ARG A 120 30.08 -12.81 1.99
CA ARG A 120 31.52 -12.80 1.65
C ARG A 120 31.85 -13.50 0.33
N LYS A 121 31.07 -14.50 -0.06
CA LYS A 121 31.34 -15.31 -1.26
C LYS A 121 30.29 -15.06 -2.33
N GLN A 122 30.75 -14.78 -3.56
CA GLN A 122 29.88 -14.77 -4.73
C GLN A 122 29.30 -16.17 -4.95
N ASN A 123 27.98 -16.28 -4.93
CA ASN A 123 27.28 -17.52 -5.20
C ASN A 123 26.22 -17.29 -6.27
N GLY A 124 26.61 -17.48 -7.54
CA GLY A 124 25.75 -17.26 -8.70
C GLY A 124 24.51 -18.16 -8.71
N GLY A 125 24.62 -19.39 -8.18
CA GLY A 125 23.50 -20.32 -8.04
C GLY A 125 22.43 -19.82 -7.06
N LEU A 126 22.84 -19.39 -5.86
CA LEU A 126 21.91 -18.79 -4.89
C LEU A 126 21.36 -17.44 -5.38
N LEU A 127 22.18 -16.62 -6.04
CA LEU A 127 21.75 -15.34 -6.60
C LEU A 127 20.66 -15.53 -7.65
N SER A 128 20.89 -16.41 -8.62
CA SER A 128 19.93 -16.69 -9.69
C SER A 128 18.65 -17.33 -9.17
N LEU A 129 18.74 -18.33 -8.28
CA LEU A 129 17.57 -18.96 -7.68
C LEU A 129 16.76 -17.98 -6.83
N GLY A 130 17.45 -17.19 -6.00
CA GLY A 130 16.84 -16.13 -5.19
C GLY A 130 16.14 -15.10 -6.06
N PHE A 131 16.79 -14.65 -7.13
CA PHE A 131 16.20 -13.73 -8.10
C PHE A 131 14.92 -14.29 -8.73
N VAL A 132 14.98 -15.52 -9.28
CA VAL A 132 13.83 -16.15 -9.95
C VAL A 132 12.67 -16.34 -8.98
N MET A 133 12.92 -16.81 -7.76
CA MET A 133 11.88 -16.98 -6.74
C MET A 133 11.30 -15.65 -6.28
N ALA A 134 12.14 -14.66 -5.97
CA ALA A 134 11.70 -13.33 -5.54
C ALA A 134 10.84 -12.67 -6.63
N PHE A 135 11.30 -12.73 -7.87
CA PHE A 135 10.57 -12.27 -9.04
C PHE A 135 9.23 -12.98 -9.19
N TYR A 136 9.21 -14.31 -9.10
CA TYR A 136 7.99 -15.12 -9.23
C TYR A 136 6.93 -14.71 -8.20
N PHE A 137 7.30 -14.65 -6.91
CA PHE A 137 6.35 -14.28 -5.85
C PHE A 137 5.94 -12.81 -5.92
N ALA A 138 6.86 -11.88 -6.18
CA ALA A 138 6.54 -10.47 -6.34
C ALA A 138 5.57 -10.24 -7.51
N ASN A 139 5.83 -10.90 -8.64
CA ASN A 139 4.99 -10.82 -9.83
C ASN A 139 3.60 -11.42 -9.59
N ASN A 140 3.51 -12.56 -8.89
CA ASN A 140 2.23 -13.12 -8.47
C ASN A 140 1.45 -12.18 -7.53
N GLY A 141 2.14 -11.50 -6.61
CA GLY A 141 1.54 -10.49 -5.73
C GLY A 141 0.95 -9.32 -6.52
N MET A 142 1.71 -8.77 -7.48
CA MET A 142 1.25 -7.68 -8.34
C MET A 142 0.07 -8.10 -9.25
N ILE A 143 0.11 -9.29 -9.83
CA ILE A 143 -1.03 -9.86 -10.57
C ILE A 143 -2.25 -10.04 -9.66
N GLY A 144 -2.02 -10.42 -8.40
CA GLY A 144 -3.07 -10.47 -7.38
C GLY A 144 -3.76 -9.11 -7.19
N ILE A 145 -2.98 -8.02 -7.12
CA ILE A 145 -3.50 -6.65 -7.06
C ILE A 145 -4.31 -6.32 -8.32
N MET A 146 -3.77 -6.58 -9.51
CA MET A 146 -4.44 -6.33 -10.79
C MET A 146 -5.80 -7.05 -10.86
N LYS A 147 -5.84 -8.33 -10.48
CA LYS A 147 -7.08 -9.12 -10.40
C LYS A 147 -8.05 -8.57 -9.36
N ALA A 148 -7.57 -8.14 -8.20
CA ALA A 148 -8.39 -7.54 -7.16
C ALA A 148 -9.05 -6.24 -7.64
N PHE A 149 -8.30 -5.39 -8.35
CA PHE A 149 -8.81 -4.15 -8.93
C PHE A 149 -9.83 -4.41 -10.03
N ASN A 150 -9.54 -5.34 -10.95
CA ASN A 150 -10.49 -5.70 -12.00
C ASN A 150 -11.83 -6.19 -11.42
N ARG A 151 -11.78 -6.97 -10.33
CA ARG A 151 -12.98 -7.41 -9.61
C ARG A 151 -13.73 -6.25 -8.96
N SER A 152 -13.04 -5.32 -8.32
CA SER A 152 -13.67 -4.13 -7.70
C SER A 152 -14.27 -3.18 -8.74
N ALA A 153 -13.63 -3.03 -9.90
CA ALA A 153 -14.14 -2.21 -11.00
C ALA A 153 -15.20 -2.92 -11.87
N HIS A 154 -15.57 -4.17 -11.55
CA HIS A 154 -16.44 -5.01 -12.37
C HIS A 154 -15.99 -5.11 -13.85
N THR A 155 -14.67 -5.08 -14.08
CA THR A 155 -14.07 -5.16 -15.42
C THR A 155 -13.46 -6.53 -15.66
N MET A 156 -13.72 -7.11 -16.83
CA MET A 156 -13.05 -8.34 -17.27
C MET A 156 -11.61 -8.04 -17.70
N GLU A 157 -10.70 -8.97 -17.42
CA GLU A 157 -9.31 -8.86 -17.87
C GLU A 157 -9.26 -9.14 -19.38
N THR A 158 -8.89 -8.12 -20.16
CA THR A 158 -8.78 -8.21 -21.62
C THR A 158 -7.35 -8.41 -22.10
N ARG A 159 -6.35 -8.29 -21.20
CA ARG A 159 -4.94 -8.45 -21.56
C ARG A 159 -4.60 -9.93 -21.69
N SER A 160 -3.73 -10.25 -22.66
CA SER A 160 -3.16 -11.59 -22.75
C SER A 160 -2.28 -11.89 -21.54
N TRP A 161 -1.98 -13.16 -21.30
CA TRP A 161 -1.09 -13.60 -20.22
C TRP A 161 0.23 -12.81 -20.22
N TRP A 162 0.88 -12.70 -21.38
CA TRP A 162 2.13 -11.95 -21.56
C TRP A 162 2.00 -10.44 -21.28
N GLN A 163 0.92 -9.81 -21.76
CA GLN A 163 0.69 -8.38 -21.53
C GLN A 163 0.46 -8.07 -20.03
N MET A 164 -0.22 -8.97 -19.31
CA MET A 164 -0.43 -8.83 -17.88
C MET A 164 0.89 -8.92 -17.10
N HIS A 165 1.74 -9.89 -17.42
CA HIS A 165 3.07 -10.02 -16.82
C HIS A 165 3.97 -8.83 -17.14
N LEU A 166 4.01 -8.38 -18.40
CA LEU A 166 4.81 -7.22 -18.78
C LEU A 166 4.35 -5.94 -18.06
N MET A 167 3.04 -5.76 -17.88
CA MET A 167 2.50 -4.63 -17.12
C MET A 167 2.84 -4.73 -15.62
N SER A 168 2.74 -5.92 -15.04
CA SER A 168 3.17 -6.20 -13.66
C SER A 168 4.63 -5.81 -13.46
N LEU A 169 5.50 -6.18 -14.40
CA LEU A 169 6.92 -5.84 -14.37
C LEU A 169 7.19 -4.35 -14.52
N ALA A 170 6.53 -3.68 -15.48
CA ALA A 170 6.66 -2.23 -15.65
C ALA A 170 6.25 -1.49 -14.37
N LEU A 171 5.15 -1.90 -13.73
CA LEU A 171 4.71 -1.36 -12.45
C LEU A 171 5.73 -1.59 -11.35
N GLN A 172 6.24 -2.81 -11.20
CA GLN A 172 7.26 -3.12 -10.20
C GLN A 172 8.53 -2.28 -10.38
N LEU A 173 9.01 -2.10 -11.61
CA LEU A 173 10.18 -1.26 -11.90
C LEU A 173 9.93 0.21 -11.51
N ILE A 174 8.77 0.77 -11.85
CA ILE A 174 8.39 2.13 -11.43
C ILE A 174 8.38 2.24 -9.90
N LEU A 175 7.79 1.27 -9.21
CA LEU A 175 7.73 1.26 -7.75
C LEU A 175 9.11 1.14 -7.10
N VAL A 176 9.99 0.29 -7.64
CA VAL A 176 11.37 0.17 -7.18
C VAL A 176 12.10 1.50 -7.33
N ILE A 177 11.97 2.19 -8.47
CA ILE A 177 12.60 3.50 -8.68
C ILE A 177 12.08 4.52 -7.65
N ILE A 178 10.77 4.55 -7.38
CA ILE A 178 10.18 5.43 -6.37
C ILE A 178 10.70 5.12 -4.96
N ILE A 179 10.80 3.84 -4.61
CA ILE A 179 11.34 3.40 -3.30
C ILE A 179 12.81 3.80 -3.19
N LEU A 180 13.62 3.61 -4.24
CA LEU A 180 15.03 4.00 -4.26
C LEU A 180 15.19 5.53 -4.11
N MET A 181 14.35 6.33 -4.78
CA MET A 181 14.34 7.79 -4.59
C MET A 181 13.99 8.18 -3.15
N ALA A 182 12.99 7.53 -2.54
CA ALA A 182 12.61 7.78 -1.16
C ALA A 182 13.72 7.39 -0.18
N ALA A 183 14.35 6.22 -0.38
CA ALA A 183 15.47 5.75 0.43
C ALA A 183 16.70 6.67 0.31
N ALA A 184 17.07 7.06 -0.91
CA ALA A 184 18.15 8.00 -1.16
C ALA A 184 17.90 9.34 -0.45
N LEU A 185 16.67 9.87 -0.54
CA LEU A 185 16.29 11.09 0.16
C LEU A 185 16.41 10.95 1.69
N LEU A 186 15.99 9.81 2.25
CA LEU A 186 16.09 9.56 3.70
C LEU A 186 17.54 9.48 4.19
N ILE A 187 18.44 8.90 3.39
CA ILE A 187 19.85 8.72 3.74
C ILE A 187 20.67 9.99 3.51
N VAL A 188 20.46 10.67 2.37
CA VAL A 188 21.27 11.83 1.95
C VAL A 188 20.83 13.13 2.62
N ALA A 189 19.54 13.31 2.90
CA ALA A 189 19.05 14.58 3.44
C ALA A 189 19.67 14.96 4.81
N PRO A 190 19.79 14.07 5.82
CA PRO A 190 20.40 14.43 7.10
C PRO A 190 21.85 14.95 7.00
N PRO A 191 22.80 14.25 6.34
CA PRO A 191 24.16 14.77 6.20
C PRO A 191 24.21 16.02 5.32
N ALA A 192 23.38 16.13 4.28
CA ALA A 192 23.29 17.35 3.47
C ALA A 192 22.84 18.56 4.30
N PHE A 193 21.85 18.39 5.19
CA PHE A 193 21.40 19.47 6.07
C PHE A 193 22.49 19.88 7.05
N ASN A 194 23.23 18.92 7.62
CA ASN A 194 24.35 19.20 8.52
C ASN A 194 25.48 19.97 7.81
N TYR A 195 25.84 19.54 6.60
CA TYR A 195 26.84 20.25 5.80
C TYR A 195 26.45 21.70 5.51
N LEU A 196 25.19 21.95 5.16
CA LEU A 196 24.68 23.31 4.90
C LEU A 196 24.67 24.20 6.16
N LEU A 197 24.52 23.61 7.35
CA LEU A 197 24.66 24.31 8.63
C LEU A 197 26.11 24.68 8.89
N GLU A 198 27.03 23.73 8.71
CA GLU A 198 28.47 23.93 8.94
C GLU A 198 29.07 25.02 8.02
N GLN A 199 28.59 25.10 6.77
CA GLN A 199 29.02 26.13 5.82
C GLN A 199 28.39 27.51 6.06
N GLY A 200 27.54 27.66 7.08
CA GLY A 200 26.85 28.92 7.40
C GLY A 200 25.83 29.38 6.34
N ILE A 201 25.50 28.52 5.36
CA ILE A 201 24.47 28.79 4.35
C ILE A 201 23.09 28.78 5.01
N ILE A 202 22.92 27.93 6.02
CA ILE A 202 21.73 27.87 6.85
C ILE A 202 22.14 28.24 8.27
N THR A 203 21.66 29.39 8.76
CA THR A 203 21.92 29.86 10.13
C THR A 203 20.66 29.91 10.98
N ASN A 204 19.48 29.85 10.36
CA ASN A 204 18.19 30.01 11.03
C ASN A 204 17.49 28.65 11.28
N ASN A 205 17.05 28.43 12.51
CA ASN A 205 16.25 27.27 12.92
C ASN A 205 14.96 27.12 12.10
N ILE A 206 14.38 28.22 11.63
CA ILE A 206 13.17 28.20 10.79
C ILE A 206 13.46 27.54 9.44
N THR A 207 14.59 27.86 8.80
CA THR A 207 14.98 27.28 7.51
C THR A 207 15.21 25.77 7.63
N LEU A 208 15.87 25.32 8.71
CA LEU A 208 16.02 23.90 9.03
C LEU A 208 14.69 23.18 9.18
N MET A 209 13.74 23.78 9.91
CA MET A 209 12.41 23.23 10.11
C MET A 209 11.67 23.10 8.76
N LEU A 210 11.72 24.13 7.91
CA LEU A 210 11.12 24.11 6.58
C LEU A 210 11.72 23.03 5.69
N MET A 211 13.04 22.82 5.72
CA MET A 211 13.69 21.74 4.96
C MET A 211 13.31 20.35 5.45
N ARG A 212 13.22 20.16 6.77
CA ARG A 212 12.73 18.89 7.36
C ARG A 212 11.29 18.63 6.94
N LEU A 213 10.44 19.66 6.96
CA LEU A 213 9.06 19.57 6.49
C LEU A 213 9.00 19.22 5.00
N ALA A 214 9.77 19.94 4.17
CA ALA A 214 9.84 19.69 2.73
C ALA A 214 10.30 18.26 2.40
N LYS A 215 11.29 17.73 3.13
CA LYS A 215 11.72 16.32 3.00
C LYS A 215 10.54 15.36 3.18
N TRP A 216 9.78 15.52 4.26
CA TRP A 216 8.61 14.67 4.54
C TRP A 216 7.49 14.89 3.53
N THR A 217 7.27 16.12 3.05
CA THR A 217 6.33 16.41 1.96
C THR A 217 6.70 15.67 0.67
N VAL A 218 7.98 15.65 0.30
CA VAL A 218 8.46 14.91 -0.88
C VAL A 218 8.25 13.40 -0.68
N ILE A 219 8.53 12.86 0.50
CA ILE A 219 8.26 11.43 0.80
C ILE A 219 6.76 11.12 0.66
N CYS A 220 5.89 11.95 1.22
CA CYS A 220 4.44 11.81 1.06
C CYS A 220 4.02 11.86 -0.41
N LEU A 221 4.62 12.75 -1.21
CA LEU A 221 4.38 12.83 -2.65
C LEU A 221 4.83 11.56 -3.39
N LEU A 222 5.97 10.98 -3.02
CA LEU A 222 6.44 9.72 -3.59
C LEU A 222 5.50 8.54 -3.27
N ILE A 223 4.98 8.47 -2.04
CA ILE A 223 3.94 7.48 -1.66
C ILE A 223 2.65 7.71 -2.45
N PHE A 224 2.25 8.96 -2.64
CA PHE A 224 1.08 9.29 -3.45
C PHE A 224 1.27 8.91 -4.93
N LEU A 225 2.46 9.16 -5.49
CA LEU A 225 2.79 8.77 -6.85
C LEU A 225 2.80 7.25 -7.01
N SER A 226 3.36 6.49 -6.06
CA SER A 226 3.39 5.03 -6.12
C SER A 226 1.97 4.44 -6.21
N LEU A 227 1.06 4.93 -5.35
CA LEU A 227 -0.35 4.54 -5.37
C LEU A 227 -1.07 4.99 -6.64
N SER A 228 -0.77 6.19 -7.14
CA SER A 228 -1.31 6.72 -8.39
C SER A 228 -0.91 5.88 -9.60
N PHE A 229 0.36 5.46 -9.70
CA PHE A 229 0.82 4.55 -10.75
C PHE A 229 0.11 3.20 -10.69
N ILE A 230 0.00 2.60 -9.50
CA ILE A 230 -0.71 1.34 -9.30
C ILE A 230 -2.18 1.48 -9.75
N TYR A 231 -2.88 2.54 -9.34
CA TYR A 231 -4.29 2.73 -9.68
C TYR A 231 -4.54 3.03 -11.16
N TYR A 232 -3.57 3.67 -11.82
CA TYR A 232 -3.70 4.03 -13.22
C TYR A 232 -3.34 2.88 -14.18
N LEU A 233 -2.29 2.12 -13.88
CA LEU A 233 -1.74 1.11 -14.80
C LEU A 233 -2.19 -0.33 -14.49
N ALA A 234 -2.53 -0.65 -13.23
CA ALA A 234 -2.89 -2.02 -12.85
C ALA A 234 -4.23 -2.50 -13.43
N PRO A 235 -5.32 -1.72 -13.46
CA PRO A 235 -6.61 -2.17 -13.99
C PRO A 235 -6.57 -2.44 -15.50
N ALA A 236 -7.36 -3.42 -15.96
CA ALA A 236 -7.44 -3.79 -17.38
C ALA A 236 -8.21 -2.79 -18.25
N GLY A 237 -9.18 -2.09 -17.66
CA GLY A 237 -10.01 -1.11 -18.36
C GLY A 237 -9.17 0.08 -18.82
N LYS A 238 -8.88 0.16 -20.13
CA LYS A 238 -8.04 1.22 -20.73
C LYS A 238 -8.47 2.61 -20.24
N ARG A 239 -7.62 3.23 -19.41
CA ARG A 239 -7.70 4.63 -18.92
C ARG A 239 -9.04 5.05 -18.33
N VAL A 240 -9.77 4.13 -17.69
CA VAL A 240 -11.02 4.50 -16.99
C VAL A 240 -10.71 5.39 -15.79
N PHE A 241 -9.59 5.20 -15.12
CA PHE A 241 -9.21 5.95 -13.92
C PHE A 241 -8.22 7.07 -14.25
N ARG A 242 -8.33 8.19 -13.53
CA ARG A 242 -7.37 9.31 -13.64
C ARG A 242 -6.11 8.96 -12.86
N PHE A 243 -4.95 9.43 -13.33
CA PHE A 243 -3.68 9.22 -12.62
C PHE A 243 -3.73 9.80 -11.21
N PHE A 244 -4.07 11.09 -11.10
CA PHE A 244 -4.41 11.71 -9.83
C PHE A 244 -5.88 11.47 -9.54
N SER A 245 -6.16 10.64 -8.53
CA SER A 245 -7.51 10.19 -8.21
C SER A 245 -7.87 10.43 -6.73
N PRO A 246 -9.16 10.61 -6.40
CA PRO A 246 -9.59 10.66 -5.00
C PRO A 246 -9.21 9.41 -4.21
N GLY A 247 -9.25 8.24 -4.86
CA GLY A 247 -8.78 7.00 -4.29
C GLY A 247 -7.32 7.03 -3.89
N SER A 248 -6.42 7.54 -4.75
CA SER A 248 -4.99 7.62 -4.43
C SER A 248 -4.74 8.53 -3.22
N ILE A 249 -5.48 9.64 -3.11
CA ILE A 249 -5.40 10.54 -1.94
C ILE A 249 -5.85 9.81 -0.67
N MET A 250 -6.99 9.11 -0.75
CA MET A 250 -7.53 8.34 0.37
C MET A 250 -6.57 7.22 0.81
N ALA A 251 -6.00 6.48 -0.14
CA ALA A 251 -5.03 5.43 0.17
C ALA A 251 -3.74 5.98 0.76
N THR A 252 -3.23 7.12 0.27
CA THR A 252 -2.06 7.78 0.88
C THR A 252 -2.37 8.21 2.31
N PHE A 253 -3.53 8.84 2.53
CA PHE A 253 -3.95 9.25 3.86
C PHE A 253 -4.06 8.04 4.82
N LEU A 254 -4.72 6.96 4.39
CA LEU A 254 -4.84 5.73 5.18
C LEU A 254 -3.48 5.09 5.43
N ALA A 255 -2.58 5.04 4.44
CA ALA A 255 -1.23 4.51 4.62
C ALA A 255 -0.45 5.30 5.68
N LEU A 256 -0.52 6.64 5.67
CA LEU A 256 0.12 7.48 6.67
C LEU A 256 -0.47 7.27 8.07
N VAL A 257 -1.81 7.24 8.19
CA VAL A 257 -2.49 6.94 9.45
C VAL A 257 -2.08 5.55 9.97
N PHE A 258 -2.03 4.56 9.09
CA PHE A 258 -1.64 3.21 9.46
C PHE A 258 -0.17 3.11 9.86
N ILE A 259 0.74 3.87 9.25
CA ILE A 259 2.13 3.95 9.71
C ILE A 259 2.19 4.46 11.16
N ILE A 260 1.42 5.50 11.50
CA ILE A 260 1.37 6.05 12.86
C ILE A 260 0.78 5.04 13.85
N LEU A 261 -0.37 4.45 13.51
CA LEU A 261 -1.03 3.43 14.34
C LEU A 261 -0.15 2.19 14.54
N PHE A 262 0.58 1.81 13.51
CA PHE A 262 1.48 0.66 13.55
C PHE A 262 2.72 0.92 14.41
N ASN A 263 3.25 2.14 14.40
CA ASN A 263 4.33 2.52 15.33
C ASN A 263 3.86 2.41 16.79
N ILE A 264 2.66 2.93 17.12
CA ILE A 264 2.07 2.79 18.46
C ILE A 264 1.87 1.31 18.83
N TYR A 265 1.44 0.48 17.87
CA TYR A 265 1.28 -0.96 18.09
C TYR A 265 2.62 -1.65 18.41
N ILE A 266 3.69 -1.34 17.67
CA ILE A 266 5.02 -1.93 17.91
C ILE A 266 5.64 -1.47 19.23
N GLU A 267 5.45 -0.23 19.65
CA GLU A 267 5.98 0.26 20.93
C GLU A 267 5.47 -0.60 22.12
N ASN A 268 4.23 -1.07 22.05
CA ASN A 268 3.63 -1.97 23.03
C ASN A 268 4.02 -3.45 22.83
N PHE A 269 4.65 -3.80 21.72
CA PHE A 269 4.96 -5.18 21.34
C PHE A 269 6.12 -5.80 22.14
N SER A 270 6.95 -5.01 22.83
CA SER A 270 8.07 -5.51 23.64
C SER A 270 7.64 -6.60 24.64
N GLN A 271 6.39 -6.57 25.11
CA GLN A 271 5.83 -7.60 26.00
C GLN A 271 5.40 -8.88 25.25
N TYR A 272 4.92 -8.78 24.02
CA TYR A 272 4.51 -9.91 23.17
C TYR A 272 5.71 -10.69 22.60
N ASN A 273 6.81 -10.00 22.31
CA ASN A 273 8.05 -10.62 21.82
C ASN A 273 8.61 -11.66 22.80
N LYS A 274 8.31 -11.52 24.11
CA LYS A 274 8.73 -12.48 25.15
C LYS A 274 8.06 -13.85 25.03
N LEU A 275 6.86 -13.90 24.45
CA LEU A 275 6.07 -15.14 24.34
C LEU A 275 6.23 -15.83 22.97
N TYR A 276 6.36 -15.05 21.90
CA TYR A 276 6.37 -15.56 20.52
C TYR A 276 7.72 -15.50 19.81
N GLY A 277 8.73 -14.84 20.41
CA GLY A 277 10.09 -14.74 19.85
C GLY A 277 10.12 -14.35 18.37
N SER A 278 10.92 -15.05 17.57
CA SER A 278 11.10 -14.79 16.13
C SER A 278 9.82 -14.93 15.29
N ILE A 279 8.86 -15.77 15.72
CA ILE A 279 7.57 -15.94 15.03
C ILE A 279 6.72 -14.66 15.18
N GLY A 280 6.80 -13.99 16.33
CA GLY A 280 6.12 -12.73 16.58
C GLY A 280 6.48 -11.64 15.55
N THR A 281 7.77 -11.55 15.19
CA THR A 281 8.26 -10.60 14.18
C THR A 281 7.63 -10.84 12.81
N ILE A 282 7.51 -12.10 12.38
CA ILE A 282 6.89 -12.45 11.09
C ILE A 282 5.40 -12.10 11.11
N ILE A 283 4.70 -12.37 12.22
CA ILE A 283 3.28 -12.02 12.37
C ILE A 283 3.08 -10.51 12.27
N ILE A 284 3.90 -9.70 12.96
CA ILE A 284 3.84 -8.24 12.89
C ILE A 284 4.06 -7.75 11.45
N LEU A 285 5.06 -8.30 10.77
CA LEU A 285 5.38 -7.93 9.40
C LEU A 285 4.23 -8.27 8.45
N MET A 286 3.63 -9.46 8.61
CA MET A 286 2.46 -9.86 7.84
C MET A 286 1.27 -8.94 8.12
N LEU A 287 1.07 -8.53 9.38
CA LEU A 287 0.03 -7.56 9.77
C LEU A 287 0.29 -6.18 9.14
N PHE A 288 1.54 -5.72 9.11
CA PHE A 288 1.93 -4.46 8.46
C PHE A 288 1.54 -4.47 6.98
N ILE A 289 1.92 -5.52 6.27
CA ILE A 289 1.61 -5.69 4.85
C ILE A 289 0.09 -5.78 4.66
N ASN A 290 -0.62 -6.47 5.56
CA ASN A 290 -2.06 -6.62 5.50
C ASN A 290 -2.79 -5.27 5.64
N ILE A 291 -2.43 -4.48 6.64
CA ILE A 291 -3.03 -3.15 6.87
C ILE A 291 -2.76 -2.22 5.68
N ASN A 292 -1.55 -2.25 5.10
CA ASN A 292 -1.24 -1.49 3.88
C ASN A 292 -2.02 -2.01 2.67
N ALA A 293 -2.22 -3.32 2.53
CA ALA A 293 -3.06 -3.89 1.48
C ALA A 293 -4.54 -3.46 1.64
N ILE A 294 -5.04 -3.33 2.87
CA ILE A 294 -6.37 -2.78 3.16
C ILE A 294 -6.46 -1.33 2.69
N ALA A 295 -5.48 -0.46 3.04
CA ALA A 295 -5.46 0.93 2.56
C ALA A 295 -5.48 1.01 1.03
N LEU A 296 -4.65 0.19 0.37
CA LEU A 296 -4.57 0.10 -1.09
C LEU A 296 -5.90 -0.32 -1.72
N LEU A 297 -6.57 -1.33 -1.17
CA LEU A 297 -7.84 -1.80 -1.72
C LEU A 297 -8.99 -0.81 -1.45
N ILE A 298 -9.02 -0.20 -0.26
CA ILE A 298 -10.02 0.81 0.10
C ILE A 298 -9.95 2.02 -0.84
N GLY A 299 -8.75 2.56 -1.09
CA GLY A 299 -8.61 3.69 -2.02
C GLY A 299 -9.04 3.33 -3.44
N PHE A 300 -8.77 2.10 -3.90
CA PHE A 300 -9.20 1.66 -5.22
C PHE A 300 -10.73 1.49 -5.29
N GLU A 301 -11.34 0.93 -4.23
CA GLU A 301 -12.78 0.77 -4.13
C GLU A 301 -13.51 2.13 -4.22
N LEU A 302 -12.93 3.20 -3.65
CA LEU A 302 -13.47 4.56 -3.79
C LEU A 302 -13.48 5.00 -5.26
N ASN A 303 -12.40 4.77 -6.01
CA ASN A 303 -12.33 5.08 -7.43
C ASN A 303 -13.35 4.28 -8.26
N ALA A 304 -13.48 2.97 -7.98
CA ALA A 304 -14.47 2.11 -8.60
C ALA A 304 -15.91 2.60 -8.32
N SER A 305 -16.19 2.99 -7.07
CA SER A 305 -17.49 3.49 -6.65
C SER A 305 -17.87 4.81 -7.31
N ILE A 306 -16.92 5.73 -7.48
CA ILE A 306 -17.13 6.98 -8.24
C ILE A 306 -17.49 6.66 -9.71
N TYR A 307 -16.80 5.68 -10.30
CA TYR A 307 -17.07 5.26 -11.67
C TYR A 307 -18.46 4.63 -11.83
N ASP A 308 -18.84 3.71 -10.93
CA ASP A 308 -20.13 3.04 -10.96
C ASP A 308 -21.29 4.01 -10.71
N ALA A 309 -21.13 4.94 -9.77
CA ALA A 309 -22.10 5.99 -9.49
C ALA A 309 -22.34 6.88 -10.74
N HIS A 310 -21.25 7.33 -11.38
CA HIS A 310 -21.34 8.12 -12.61
C HIS A 310 -21.99 7.35 -13.77
N ARG A 311 -21.65 6.06 -13.93
CA ARG A 311 -22.25 5.20 -14.96
C ARG A 311 -23.75 4.97 -14.70
N SER A 312 -24.14 4.78 -13.44
CA SER A 312 -25.54 4.62 -13.05
C SER A 312 -26.38 5.86 -13.34
N LYS A 313 -25.85 7.05 -13.05
CA LYS A 313 -26.50 8.33 -13.36
C LYS A 313 -26.70 8.52 -14.85
N ARG A 314 -25.64 8.35 -15.66
CA ARG A 314 -25.73 8.48 -17.12
C ARG A 314 -26.78 7.53 -17.74
N LYS A 315 -26.89 6.30 -17.26
CA LYS A 315 -27.91 5.35 -17.73
C LYS A 315 -29.35 5.74 -17.38
N LYS A 316 -29.56 6.56 -16.34
CA LYS A 316 -30.88 7.11 -16.01
C LYS A 316 -31.19 8.28 -16.93
N ASP A 317 -30.23 9.19 -17.11
CA ASP A 317 -30.37 10.34 -18.00
C ASP A 317 -30.61 9.94 -19.47
N GLU A 318 -30.12 8.77 -19.93
CA GLU A 318 -30.39 8.22 -21.27
C GLU A 318 -31.77 7.52 -21.40
N ARG A 319 -32.48 7.26 -20.29
CA ARG A 319 -33.80 6.60 -20.27
C ARG A 319 -34.97 7.56 -20.08
N ASP A 320 -34.69 8.75 -19.58
CA ASP A 320 -35.65 9.84 -19.35
C ASP A 320 -35.67 10.80 -20.56
#